data_AF-A0A920MT15-F1
#
_entry.id   AF-A0A920MT15-F1
#
_cell.length_a   1.000
_cell.length_b   1.000
_cell.length_c   1.000
_cell.angle_alpha   90.00
_cell.angle_beta   90.00
_cell.angle_gamma   90.00
#
_symmetry.space_group_name_H-M   'P 1'
#
loop_
_entity.id
_entity.type
_entity.pdbx_description
1 polymer ?
#
loop_
_entity_poly.entity_id
_entity_poly.type
_entity_poly.pdbx_seq_one_letter_code
_entity_poly.pdbx_strand_id
1 'polypeptide(L)'
;MHLLDPETTLFIINSKSFTTAETITNAEAAIQWLINSLGAERDSLERHVVAVTANSSAAESMGLPKENIFTIWDWVGGRFSICSSVSLAVMISIGPENFQFLLDGANSIDEHFKSTDLSENIPVLMALIAIWNKNFF
;
A
#
# COMPACT_ATOMS: atom_id res chain seq x y z
N MET A 1 -3.72 -5.44 21.16
CA MET A 1 -3.50 -6.53 20.18
C MET A 1 -3.58 -7.89 20.89
N HIS A 2 -4.73 -8.21 21.50
CA HIS A 2 -4.84 -9.36 22.44
C HIS A 2 -5.02 -10.73 21.76
N LEU A 3 -5.23 -10.76 20.45
CA LEU A 3 -5.45 -11.98 19.67
C LEU A 3 -4.31 -12.29 18.69
N LEU A 4 -3.24 -11.50 18.71
CA LEU A 4 -2.09 -11.66 17.80
C LEU A 4 -0.91 -12.24 18.57
N ASP A 5 -0.20 -13.17 17.93
CA ASP A 5 1.09 -13.66 18.41
C ASP A 5 2.21 -12.78 17.83
N PRO A 6 2.99 -12.08 18.68
CA PRO A 6 4.13 -11.28 18.24
C PRO A 6 5.13 -12.05 17.36
N GLU A 7 5.37 -13.34 17.62
CA GLU A 7 6.35 -14.14 16.88
C GLU A 7 5.92 -14.44 15.44
N THR A 8 4.62 -14.30 15.13
CA THR A 8 4.07 -14.58 13.80
C THR A 8 3.36 -13.38 13.19
N THR A 9 3.61 -12.17 13.68
CA THR A 9 2.96 -10.94 13.20
C THR A 9 3.96 -10.07 12.44
N LEU A 10 3.58 -9.63 11.23
CA LEU A 10 4.30 -8.63 10.44
C LEU A 10 3.47 -7.35 10.37
N PHE A 11 4.05 -6.21 10.75
CA PHE A 11 3.46 -4.89 10.56
C PHE A 11 3.96 -4.26 9.26
N ILE A 12 3.02 -3.75 8.47
CA ILE A 12 3.30 -3.03 7.22
C ILE A 12 2.84 -1.58 7.40
N ILE A 13 3.78 -0.65 7.50
CA ILE A 13 3.50 0.77 7.71
C ILE A 13 3.34 1.45 6.35
N ASN A 14 2.10 1.76 5.98
CA ASN A 14 1.79 2.46 4.74
C ASN A 14 1.65 3.97 4.99
N SER A 15 2.65 4.77 4.63
CA SER A 15 2.55 6.23 4.62
C SER A 15 3.49 6.82 3.58
N LYS A 16 2.92 7.49 2.57
CA LYS A 16 3.70 8.06 1.48
C LYS A 16 4.70 9.12 1.96
N SER A 17 4.24 10.05 2.80
CA SER A 17 5.10 11.10 3.37
C SER A 17 5.89 10.61 4.58
N PHE A 18 5.45 9.52 5.22
CA PHE A 18 5.95 9.01 6.49
C PHE A 18 5.88 10.04 7.63
N THR A 19 4.89 10.94 7.55
CA THR A 19 4.66 12.01 8.54
C THR A 19 3.21 12.10 9.00
N THR A 20 2.32 11.26 8.46
CA THR A 20 0.90 11.23 8.83
C THR A 20 0.77 10.88 10.31
N ALA A 21 0.30 11.82 11.12
CA ALA A 21 0.31 11.73 12.58
C ALA A 21 -0.35 10.43 13.08
N GLU A 22 -1.55 10.13 12.60
CA GLU A 22 -2.30 8.93 12.99
C GLU A 22 -1.56 7.64 12.61
N THR A 23 -0.88 7.62 11.46
CA THR A 23 -0.12 6.45 11.01
C THR A 23 1.14 6.25 11.84
N ILE A 24 1.87 7.32 12.14
CA ILE A 24 3.11 7.26 12.93
C ILE A 24 2.79 6.90 14.38
N THR A 25 1.77 7.50 14.99
CA THR A 25 1.33 7.13 16.34
C THR A 25 0.94 5.65 16.43
N ASN A 26 0.25 5.11 15.41
CA ASN A 26 -0.07 3.68 15.37
C ASN A 26 1.17 2.79 15.15
N ALA A 27 2.10 3.23 14.31
CA ALA A 27 3.35 2.51 14.06
C ALA A 27 4.20 2.43 15.34
N GLU A 28 4.37 3.54 16.05
CA GLU A 28 5.07 3.58 17.33
C GLU A 28 4.42 2.66 18.37
N ALA A 29 3.08 2.68 18.48
CA ALA A 29 2.36 1.79 19.38
C ALA A 29 2.55 0.30 19.03
N ALA A 30 2.57 -0.05 17.74
CA ALA A 30 2.82 -1.41 17.28
C ALA A 30 4.25 -1.88 17.53
N ILE A 31 5.23 -1.02 17.24
CA ILE A 31 6.65 -1.28 17.52
C ILE A 31 6.85 -1.48 19.03
N GLN A 32 6.33 -0.59 19.86
CA GLN A 32 6.42 -0.74 21.33
C GLN A 32 5.75 -2.03 21.81
N TRP A 33 4.62 -2.43 21.22
CA TRP A 33 4.00 -3.71 21.53
C TRP A 33 4.89 -4.91 21.17
N LEU A 34 5.54 -4.90 20.00
CA LEU A 34 6.51 -5.95 19.61
C LEU A 34 7.69 -6.00 20.57
N ILE A 35 8.33 -4.87 20.85
CA ILE A 35 9.50 -4.77 21.74
C ILE A 35 9.17 -5.31 23.12
N ASN A 36 8.04 -4.87 23.69
CA ASN A 36 7.61 -5.31 25.02
C ASN A 36 7.26 -6.80 25.07
N SER A 37 6.88 -7.40 23.94
CA SER A 37 6.50 -8.81 23.89
C SER A 37 7.66 -9.75 23.57
N LEU A 38 8.60 -9.33 22.70
CA LEU A 38 9.72 -10.13 22.21
C LEU A 38 11.05 -9.84 22.94
N GLY A 39 11.17 -8.70 23.61
CA GLY A 39 12.34 -8.34 24.43
C GLY A 39 13.60 -7.93 23.66
N ALA A 40 13.58 -7.90 22.32
CA ALA A 40 14.72 -7.54 21.48
C ALA A 40 14.32 -6.50 20.42
N GLU A 41 14.64 -5.22 20.68
CA GLU A 41 14.19 -4.10 19.84
C GLU A 41 14.67 -4.18 18.38
N ARG A 42 15.96 -4.39 18.19
CA ARG A 42 16.55 -4.47 16.84
C ARG A 42 16.00 -5.66 16.04
N ASP A 43 15.93 -6.83 16.65
CA ASP A 43 15.39 -8.03 15.99
C ASP A 43 13.89 -7.87 15.67
N SER A 44 13.14 -7.18 16.54
CA SER A 44 11.72 -6.89 16.32
C SER A 44 11.52 -6.00 15.09
N LEU A 45 12.29 -4.92 14.96
CA LEU A 45 12.21 -4.02 13.80
C LEU A 45 12.65 -4.70 12.50
N GLU A 46 13.73 -5.49 12.55
CA GLU A 46 14.29 -6.16 11.37
C GLU A 46 13.38 -7.27 10.82
N ARG A 47 12.67 -8.00 11.68
CA ARG A 47 11.89 -9.17 11.26
C ARG A 47 10.39 -8.93 11.17
N HIS A 48 9.85 -7.99 11.95
CA HIS A 48 8.41 -7.83 12.13
C HIS A 48 7.86 -6.49 11.65
N VAL A 49 8.69 -5.61 11.07
CA VAL A 49 8.24 -4.31 10.59
C VAL A 49 8.83 -3.99 9.21
N VAL A 50 7.93 -3.65 8.28
CA VAL A 50 8.28 -3.11 6.96
C VAL A 50 7.54 -1.80 6.71
N ALA A 51 8.10 -0.93 5.88
CA ALA A 51 7.49 0.34 5.52
C ALA A 51 7.26 0.44 4.01
N VAL A 52 6.13 1.03 3.62
CA VAL A 52 5.85 1.47 2.25
C VAL A 52 5.79 2.98 2.24
N THR A 53 6.76 3.62 1.59
CA THR A 53 6.92 5.09 1.66
C THR A 53 7.68 5.65 0.46
N ALA A 54 7.46 6.93 0.15
CA ALA A 54 8.31 7.71 -0.75
C ALA A 54 9.47 8.37 0.02
N ASN A 55 9.39 8.44 1.34
CA ASN A 55 10.33 9.10 2.24
C ASN A 55 11.15 8.05 3.02
N SER A 56 12.06 7.37 2.33
CA SER A 56 12.91 6.34 2.94
C SER A 56 13.73 6.89 4.11
N SER A 57 14.24 8.12 4.02
CA SER A 57 15.02 8.75 5.10
C SER A 57 14.27 8.83 6.42
N ALA A 58 12.95 9.09 6.40
CA ALA A 58 12.14 9.13 7.61
C ALA A 58 11.92 7.73 8.21
N ALA A 59 11.74 6.71 7.37
CA ALA A 59 11.63 5.32 7.82
C ALA A 59 12.97 4.80 8.39
N GLU A 60 14.09 5.12 7.75
CA GLU A 60 15.43 4.83 8.27
C GLU A 60 15.69 5.57 9.60
N SER A 61 15.23 6.81 9.74
CA SER A 61 15.34 7.58 11.00
C SER A 61 14.51 6.98 12.14
N MET A 62 13.45 6.23 11.82
CA MET A 62 12.67 5.43 12.79
C MET A 62 13.40 4.14 13.19
N GLY A 63 14.50 3.79 12.52
CA GLY A 63 15.31 2.60 12.82
C GLY A 63 15.01 1.40 11.92
N LEU A 64 14.20 1.55 10.88
CA LEU A 64 13.94 0.46 9.94
C LEU A 64 15.15 0.22 9.01
N PRO A 65 15.53 -1.06 8.79
CA PRO A 65 16.59 -1.37 7.85
C PRO A 65 16.13 -1.10 6.42
N LYS A 66 17.06 -0.72 5.56
CA LYS A 66 16.76 -0.24 4.19
C LYS A 66 16.07 -1.31 3.33
N GLU A 67 16.42 -2.56 3.55
CA GLU A 67 15.83 -3.76 2.94
C GLU A 67 14.34 -3.96 3.29
N ASN A 68 13.87 -3.38 4.41
CA ASN A 68 12.47 -3.44 4.82
C ASN A 68 11.64 -2.26 4.30
N ILE A 69 12.21 -1.41 3.45
CA ILE A 69 11.55 -0.24 2.88
C ILE A 69 11.18 -0.51 1.42
N PHE A 70 9.88 -0.56 1.15
CA PHE A 70 9.31 -0.69 -0.19
C PHE A 70 8.92 0.68 -0.71
N THR A 71 9.55 1.12 -1.80
CA THR A 71 9.32 2.46 -2.34
C THR A 71 7.95 2.59 -3.00
N ILE A 72 7.27 3.71 -2.76
CA ILE A 72 6.17 4.23 -3.60
C ILE A 72 6.60 5.60 -4.14
N TRP A 73 6.22 5.92 -5.39
CA TRP A 73 6.63 7.17 -6.03
C TRP A 73 5.66 8.34 -5.85
N ASP A 74 6.16 9.56 -6.00
CA ASP A 74 5.39 10.80 -5.85
C ASP A 74 4.25 10.95 -6.84
N TRP A 75 4.37 10.38 -8.04
CA TRP A 75 3.30 10.39 -9.04
C TRP A 75 2.16 9.40 -8.74
N VAL A 76 2.34 8.46 -7.80
CA VAL A 76 1.29 7.53 -7.38
C VAL A 76 0.37 8.22 -6.37
N GLY A 77 -0.81 8.67 -6.81
CA GLY A 77 -1.82 9.26 -5.91
C GLY A 77 -2.38 8.22 -4.93
N GLY A 78 -2.66 8.63 -3.69
CA GLY A 78 -3.11 7.69 -2.63
C GLY A 78 -4.32 6.83 -3.01
N ARG A 79 -5.34 7.44 -3.62
CA ARG A 79 -6.55 6.73 -4.11
C ARG A 79 -6.34 5.84 -5.35
N PHE A 80 -5.14 5.87 -5.94
CA PHE A 80 -4.76 5.08 -7.12
C PHE A 80 -3.57 4.14 -6.82
N SER A 81 -3.26 3.92 -5.55
CA SER A 81 -2.03 3.22 -5.13
C SER A 81 -2.15 1.69 -5.07
N ILE A 82 -3.30 1.11 -5.43
CA ILE A 82 -3.53 -0.34 -5.30
C ILE A 82 -2.59 -1.19 -6.17
N CYS A 83 -2.15 -0.69 -7.32
CA CYS A 83 -1.20 -1.37 -8.19
C CYS A 83 0.27 -1.07 -7.83
N SER A 84 0.53 -0.58 -6.62
CA SER A 84 1.87 -0.25 -6.12
C SER A 84 2.26 -1.09 -4.91
N SER A 85 3.44 -0.83 -4.34
CA SER A 85 3.93 -1.43 -3.10
C SER A 85 3.00 -1.26 -1.90
N VAL A 86 2.05 -0.30 -1.93
CA VAL A 86 1.01 -0.14 -0.88
C VAL A 86 0.18 -1.42 -0.70
N SER A 87 0.04 -2.21 -1.76
CA SER A 87 -0.67 -3.50 -1.75
C SER A 87 0.21 -4.68 -1.33
N LEU A 88 1.35 -4.46 -0.67
CA LEU A 88 2.19 -5.55 -0.16
C LEU A 88 1.40 -6.56 0.69
N ALA A 89 0.49 -6.08 1.54
CA ALA A 89 -0.39 -6.93 2.34
C ALA A 89 -1.29 -7.83 1.46
N VAL A 90 -1.80 -7.29 0.35
CA VAL A 90 -2.61 -8.04 -0.62
C VAL A 90 -1.76 -9.11 -1.28
N MET A 91 -0.57 -8.75 -1.77
CA MET A 91 0.36 -9.69 -2.41
C MET A 91 0.73 -10.85 -1.48
N ILE A 92 1.03 -10.57 -0.21
CA ILE A 92 1.30 -11.62 0.79
C ILE A 92 0.08 -12.53 0.99
N SER A 93 -1.13 -11.95 1.04
CA SER A 93 -2.35 -12.72 1.29
C SER A 93 -2.78 -13.61 0.14
N ILE A 94 -2.60 -13.18 -1.10
CA ILE A 94 -3.07 -13.92 -2.29
C ILE A 94 -1.95 -14.62 -3.06
N GLY A 95 -0.69 -14.35 -2.70
CA GLY A 95 0.49 -14.83 -3.39
C GLY A 95 0.88 -13.97 -4.61
N PRO A 96 2.16 -14.00 -5.01
CA PRO A 96 2.68 -13.15 -6.09
C PRO A 96 2.03 -13.44 -7.45
N GLU A 97 1.69 -14.70 -7.74
CA GLU A 97 1.06 -15.09 -9.01
C GLU A 97 -0.33 -14.46 -9.17
N ASN A 98 -1.18 -14.57 -8.14
CA ASN A 98 -2.51 -13.94 -8.15
C ASN A 98 -2.43 -12.41 -8.14
N PHE A 99 -1.43 -11.85 -7.46
CA PHE A 99 -1.18 -10.41 -7.53
C PHE A 99 -0.77 -9.97 -8.93
N GLN A 100 0.05 -10.76 -9.64
CA GLN A 100 0.39 -10.49 -11.04
C GLN A 100 -0.85 -10.52 -11.94
N PHE A 101 -1.74 -11.50 -11.77
CA PHE A 101 -3.02 -11.53 -12.50
C PHE A 101 -3.87 -10.27 -12.26
N LEU A 102 -3.88 -9.73 -11.03
CA LEU A 102 -4.56 -8.47 -10.72
C LEU A 102 -3.93 -7.30 -11.50
N LEU A 103 -2.59 -7.21 -11.53
CA LEU A 103 -1.87 -6.16 -12.26
C LEU A 103 -2.09 -6.26 -13.77
N ASP A 104 -2.09 -7.47 -14.33
CA ASP A 104 -2.33 -7.72 -15.75
C ASP A 104 -3.76 -7.30 -16.14
N GLY A 105 -4.74 -7.59 -15.28
CA GLY A 105 -6.11 -7.13 -15.47
C GLY A 105 -6.24 -5.60 -15.45
N ALA A 106 -5.55 -4.93 -14.53
CA ALA A 106 -5.52 -3.47 -14.50
C ALA A 106 -4.86 -2.89 -15.77
N ASN A 107 -3.72 -3.44 -16.19
CA ASN A 107 -3.03 -3.03 -17.40
C ASN A 107 -3.89 -3.24 -18.66
N SER A 108 -4.63 -4.33 -18.76
CA SER A 108 -5.53 -4.58 -19.89
C SER A 108 -6.61 -3.50 -20.02
N ILE A 109 -7.14 -2.99 -18.90
CA ILE A 109 -8.12 -1.90 -18.91
C ILE A 109 -7.44 -0.56 -19.24
N ASP A 110 -6.22 -0.33 -18.75
CA ASP A 110 -5.45 0.88 -19.09
C ASP A 110 -5.17 0.96 -20.60
N GLU A 111 -4.75 -0.16 -21.22
CA GLU A 111 -4.53 -0.23 -22.67
C GLU A 111 -5.83 -0.08 -23.46
N HIS A 112 -6.93 -0.70 -23.01
CA HIS A 112 -8.26 -0.48 -23.59
C HIS A 112 -8.65 1.00 -23.55
N PHE A 113 -8.50 1.64 -22.39
CA PHE A 113 -8.83 3.05 -22.19
C PHE A 113 -8.02 3.97 -23.10
N LYS A 114 -6.73 3.67 -23.28
CA LYS A 114 -5.80 4.49 -24.06
C LYS A 114 -5.99 4.36 -25.57
N SER A 115 -6.36 3.18 -26.06
CA SER A 115 -6.31 2.85 -27.49
C SER A 115 -7.67 2.70 -28.19
N THR A 116 -8.75 2.52 -27.43
CA THR A 116 -10.10 2.29 -27.99
C THR A 116 -10.79 3.61 -28.33
N ASP A 117 -11.46 3.66 -29.48
CA ASP A 117 -12.32 4.77 -29.90
C ASP A 117 -13.36 5.12 -28.84
N LEU A 118 -13.62 6.42 -28.62
CA LEU A 118 -14.43 6.91 -27.49
C LEU A 118 -15.84 6.30 -27.45
N SER A 119 -16.43 5.97 -28.60
CA SER A 119 -17.76 5.36 -28.70
C SER A 119 -17.81 3.89 -28.25
N GLU A 120 -16.66 3.22 -28.13
CA GLU A 120 -16.53 1.83 -27.70
C GLU A 120 -15.70 1.71 -26.39
N ASN A 121 -15.25 2.84 -25.85
CA ASN A 121 -14.38 2.91 -24.70
C ASN A 121 -15.19 2.83 -23.40
N ILE A 122 -15.21 1.65 -22.77
CA ILE A 122 -16.03 1.35 -21.59
C ILE A 122 -15.83 2.38 -20.45
N PRO A 123 -14.60 2.69 -19.97
CA PRO A 123 -14.41 3.72 -18.95
C PRO A 123 -14.96 5.11 -19.35
N VAL A 124 -14.78 5.52 -20.62
CA VAL A 124 -15.30 6.80 -21.12
C VAL A 124 -16.82 6.81 -21.12
N LEU A 125 -17.45 5.77 -21.65
CA LEU A 125 -18.91 5.66 -21.70
C LEU A 125 -19.50 5.68 -20.28
N MET A 126 -18.90 4.95 -19.33
CA MET A 126 -19.31 4.98 -17.93
C MET A 126 -19.20 6.39 -17.31
N ALA A 127 -18.11 7.12 -17.60
CA ALA A 127 -17.94 8.48 -17.15
C ALA A 127 -19.00 9.43 -17.74
N LEU A 128 -19.30 9.30 -19.02
CA LEU A 128 -20.33 10.11 -19.70
C LEU A 128 -21.73 9.84 -19.11
N ILE A 129 -22.08 8.58 -18.84
CA ILE A 129 -23.34 8.21 -18.17
C ILE A 129 -23.41 8.83 -16.77
N ALA A 130 -22.32 8.77 -15.99
CA ALA A 130 -22.28 9.36 -14.66
C ALA A 130 -22.46 10.89 -14.70
N ILE A 131 -21.81 11.57 -15.64
CA ILE A 131 -21.98 13.02 -15.87
C ILE A 131 -23.42 13.33 -16.27
N TRP A 132 -24.00 12.54 -17.17
CA TRP A 132 -25.36 12.72 -17.64
C TRP A 132 -26.37 12.60 -16.50
N ASN A 133 -26.31 11.51 -15.76
CA ASN A 133 -27.22 11.23 -14.65
C ASN A 133 -27.08 12.22 -13.49
N LYS A 134 -25.90 12.83 -13.30
CA LYS A 134 -25.67 13.82 -12.23
C LYS A 134 -26.17 15.22 -12.58
N ASN A 135 -26.13 15.60 -13.86
CA ASN A 135 -26.34 16.97 -14.30
C ASN A 135 -27.69 17.20 -14.97
N PHE A 136 -28.36 16.16 -15.46
CA PHE A 136 -29.61 16.28 -16.21
C PHE A 136 -30.79 15.49 -15.61
N PHE A 137 -30.54 14.65 -14.60
CA PHE A 137 -31.53 13.87 -13.86
C PHE A 137 -31.27 14.01 -12.35
#